data_AF-W9NL64-F1
#
_entry.id   AF-W9NL64-F1
#
_cell.length_a   1.000
_cell.length_b   1.000
_cell.length_c   1.000
_cell.angle_alpha   90.00
_cell.angle_beta   90.00
_cell.angle_gamma   90.00
#
_symmetry.space_group_name_H-M   'P 1'
#
loop_
_entity.id
_entity.type
_entity.pdbx_description
1 polymer ?
#
loop_
_entity_poly.entity_id
_entity_poly.type
_entity_poly.pdbx_seq_one_letter_code
_entity_poly.pdbx_strand_id
1 'polypeptide(L)'
;MELEDLLYYDPSWRIIVCKECGVVPQTNIARHIRRHHNATRAFKVAAIKLFERSLDHLPLIRDADEICRNVRPLPIADPIRFLDVFHDGICCLLCQDDRDRYVCRGRTAIEDHLKKVHNQPLRQPGRRRRGEAGGIKGLTQVGLVRTPVACQTLFHGTRCRYFIVKARKVHEEIEESPSGSDAGSDATNMGPAFTQPRLEDIINLQLAQQENENSAISNQTGFNISFLSSDPRHQSQWLRVTEWPAS
;
A
#
# COMPACT_ATOMS: atom_id res chain seq x y z
N MET A 1 21.66 -13.28 -11.22
CA MET A 1 20.85 -12.52 -10.25
C MET A 1 21.81 -12.09 -9.18
N GLU A 2 22.05 -10.80 -9.15
CA GLU A 2 23.13 -10.18 -8.39
C GLU A 2 22.64 -9.73 -7.01
N LEU A 3 23.56 -9.36 -6.12
CA LEU A 3 23.20 -8.87 -4.78
C LEU A 3 22.41 -7.56 -4.83
N GLU A 4 22.65 -6.77 -5.87
CA GLU A 4 21.98 -5.54 -6.26
C GLU A 4 20.51 -5.78 -6.65
N ASP A 5 20.19 -6.99 -7.14
CA ASP A 5 18.81 -7.38 -7.41
C ASP A 5 18.05 -7.65 -6.12
N LEU A 6 18.73 -8.17 -5.09
CA LEU A 6 18.14 -8.55 -3.80
C LEU A 6 18.01 -7.37 -2.82
N LEU A 7 18.98 -6.46 -2.84
CA LEU A 7 19.11 -5.39 -1.85
C LEU A 7 18.96 -4.03 -2.52
N TYR A 8 18.22 -3.14 -1.87
CA TYR A 8 18.00 -1.77 -2.31
C TYR A 8 18.45 -0.80 -1.22
N TYR A 9 19.31 0.15 -1.55
CA TYR A 9 19.66 1.26 -0.67
C TYR A 9 18.66 2.41 -0.86
N ASP A 10 18.00 2.82 0.22
CA ASP A 10 17.17 4.02 0.22
C ASP A 10 17.97 5.21 0.76
N PRO A 11 18.33 6.20 -0.09
CA PRO A 11 19.14 7.34 0.34
C PRO A 11 18.39 8.29 1.28
N SER A 12 17.06 8.37 1.19
CA SER A 12 16.25 9.26 2.02
C SER A 12 16.30 8.84 3.48
N TRP A 13 16.28 7.53 3.70
CA TRP A 13 16.26 6.92 5.03
C TRP A 13 17.61 6.36 5.46
N ARG A 14 18.59 6.32 4.55
CA ARG A 14 19.95 5.80 4.79
C ARG A 14 19.96 4.34 5.25
N ILE A 15 19.07 3.53 4.70
CA ILE A 15 18.88 2.11 5.06
C ILE A 15 19.00 1.21 3.83
N ILE A 16 19.22 -0.09 4.07
CA ILE A 16 19.11 -1.12 3.04
C ILE A 16 17.86 -1.95 3.30
N VAL A 17 17.07 -2.16 2.27
CA VAL A 17 15.89 -3.01 2.27
C VAL A 17 16.17 -4.25 1.45
N CYS A 18 15.83 -5.42 1.99
CA CYS A 18 15.79 -6.65 1.21
C CYS A 18 14.47 -6.73 0.47
N LYS A 19 14.53 -6.72 -0.87
CA LYS A 19 13.34 -6.68 -1.74
C LYS A 19 12.46 -7.93 -1.62
N GLU A 20 13.06 -9.06 -1.26
CA GLU A 20 12.33 -10.32 -1.07
C GLU A 20 11.77 -10.52 0.32
N CYS A 21 12.49 -10.08 1.35
CA CYS A 21 11.99 -10.22 2.72
C CYS A 21 11.04 -9.10 3.12
N GLY A 22 10.95 -8.02 2.33
CA GLY A 22 10.09 -6.88 2.67
C GLY A 22 10.55 -6.10 3.90
N VAL A 23 11.83 -6.24 4.30
CA VAL A 23 12.37 -5.69 5.56
C VAL A 23 13.81 -5.20 5.44
N VAL A 24 14.21 -4.37 6.40
CA VAL A 24 15.60 -4.01 6.68
C VAL A 24 16.29 -5.16 7.41
N PRO A 25 17.45 -5.65 6.94
CA PRO A 25 18.25 -6.62 7.66
C PRO A 25 18.64 -6.13 9.07
N GLN A 26 18.21 -6.84 10.13
CA GLN A 26 18.59 -6.53 11.52
C GLN A 26 20.03 -6.88 11.86
N THR A 27 20.64 -7.73 11.04
CA THR A 27 22.01 -8.18 11.18
C THR A 27 22.80 -7.71 9.98
N ASN A 28 24.12 -7.87 9.99
CA ASN A 28 24.90 -7.65 8.78
C ASN A 28 24.35 -8.44 7.57
N ILE A 29 24.60 -7.91 6.38
CA ILE A 29 24.02 -8.38 5.12
C ILE A 29 24.41 -9.84 4.90
N ALA A 30 25.66 -10.19 5.19
CA ALA A 30 26.14 -11.57 5.09
C ALA A 30 25.40 -12.57 6.00
N ARG A 31 24.99 -12.18 7.20
CA ARG A 31 24.20 -13.05 8.08
C ARG A 31 22.75 -13.13 7.62
N HIS A 32 22.17 -12.02 7.17
CA HIS A 32 20.81 -12.00 6.64
C HIS A 32 20.68 -12.92 5.43
N ILE A 33 21.57 -12.78 4.43
CA ILE A 33 21.59 -13.63 3.24
C ILE A 33 21.74 -15.10 3.61
N ARG A 34 22.69 -15.43 4.50
CA ARG A 34 22.89 -16.82 4.94
C ARG A 34 21.67 -17.44 5.59
N ARG A 35 20.88 -16.67 6.33
CA ARG A 35 19.71 -17.17 7.06
C ARG A 35 18.46 -17.26 6.20
N HIS A 36 18.26 -16.30 5.30
CA HIS A 36 16.99 -16.14 4.60
C HIS A 36 17.05 -16.50 3.11
N HIS A 37 18.23 -16.48 2.48
CA HIS A 37 18.38 -16.58 1.02
C HIS A 37 19.34 -17.67 0.55
N ASN A 38 20.20 -18.21 1.42
CA ASN A 38 21.19 -19.19 0.98
C ASN A 38 20.59 -20.50 0.46
N ALA A 39 19.46 -20.95 1.02
CA ALA A 39 18.77 -22.14 0.54
C ALA A 39 18.18 -21.96 -0.87
N THR A 40 17.93 -20.71 -1.28
CA THR A 40 17.24 -20.38 -2.53
C THR A 40 18.16 -19.79 -3.60
N ARG A 41 19.32 -19.21 -3.24
CA ARG A 41 20.15 -18.41 -4.17
C ARG A 41 21.67 -18.57 -4.10
N ALA A 42 22.19 -19.38 -3.18
CA ALA A 42 23.61 -19.76 -3.07
C ALA A 42 24.65 -18.66 -3.45
N PHE A 43 24.68 -17.54 -2.72
CA PHE A 43 25.67 -16.48 -2.95
C PHE A 43 27.06 -16.86 -2.42
N LYS A 44 28.11 -16.60 -3.21
CA LYS A 44 29.51 -16.78 -2.77
C LYS A 44 29.85 -15.75 -1.69
N VAL A 45 30.47 -16.20 -0.59
CA VAL A 45 30.88 -15.34 0.54
C VAL A 45 31.75 -14.15 0.09
N ALA A 46 32.64 -14.37 -0.88
CA ALA A 46 33.48 -13.31 -1.43
C ALA A 46 32.67 -12.20 -2.13
N ALA A 47 31.63 -12.56 -2.88
CA ALA A 47 30.75 -11.61 -3.54
C ALA A 47 29.97 -10.75 -2.52
N ILE A 48 29.46 -11.38 -1.46
CA ILE A 48 28.79 -10.67 -0.37
C ILE A 48 29.72 -9.66 0.30
N LYS A 49 30.98 -10.05 0.58
CA LYS A 49 31.97 -9.15 1.18
C LYS A 49 32.33 -7.98 0.26
N LEU A 50 32.46 -8.23 -1.05
CA LEU A 50 32.71 -7.17 -2.02
C LEU A 50 31.54 -6.19 -2.09
N PHE A 51 30.31 -6.69 -2.09
CA PHE A 51 29.10 -5.87 -2.01
C PHE A 51 29.01 -5.07 -0.70
N GLU A 52 29.30 -5.68 0.45
CA GLU A 52 29.29 -4.93 1.72
C GLU A 52 30.29 -3.77 1.73
N ARG A 53 31.45 -3.94 1.08
CA ARG A 53 32.47 -2.89 0.90
C ARG A 53 32.05 -1.82 -0.10
N SER A 54 31.31 -2.18 -1.14
CA SER A 54 30.81 -1.18 -2.09
C SER A 54 29.85 -0.20 -1.42
N LEU A 55 29.28 -0.54 -0.26
CA LEU A 55 28.41 0.35 0.51
C LEU A 55 29.14 1.26 1.50
N ASP A 56 30.45 1.10 1.71
CA ASP A 56 31.19 1.81 2.77
C ASP A 56 31.31 3.33 2.53
N HIS A 57 31.18 3.77 1.27
CA HIS A 57 31.18 5.19 0.93
C HIS A 57 29.80 5.85 1.11
N LEU A 58 28.75 5.05 1.32
CA LEU A 58 27.40 5.56 1.52
C LEU A 58 27.17 5.89 3.00
N PRO A 59 26.37 6.92 3.32
CA PRO A 59 25.98 7.22 4.69
C PRO A 59 24.93 6.21 5.17
N LEU A 60 25.28 4.93 5.25
CA LEU A 60 24.40 3.83 5.62
C LEU A 60 24.34 3.67 7.14
N ILE A 61 23.13 3.70 7.70
CA ILE A 61 22.90 3.32 9.10
C ILE A 61 22.86 1.80 9.18
N ARG A 62 23.79 1.20 9.92
CA ARG A 62 23.90 -0.26 10.10
C ARG A 62 23.32 -0.72 11.44
N ASP A 63 23.28 0.15 12.45
CA ASP A 63 22.78 -0.17 13.78
C ASP A 63 21.24 -0.15 13.81
N ALA A 64 20.63 -1.27 14.20
CA ALA A 64 19.18 -1.39 14.20
C ALA A 64 18.50 -0.48 15.23
N ASP A 65 19.17 -0.15 16.33
CA ASP A 65 18.63 0.76 17.35
C ASP A 65 18.69 2.22 16.85
N GLU A 66 19.73 2.59 16.12
CA GLU A 66 19.83 3.86 15.41
C GLU A 66 18.78 3.99 14.31
N ILE A 67 18.54 2.94 13.52
CA ILE A 67 17.46 2.91 12.51
C ILE A 67 16.11 3.17 13.19
N CYS A 68 15.79 2.49 14.29
CA CYS A 68 14.56 2.70 15.05
C CYS A 68 14.39 4.12 15.59
N ARG A 69 15.49 4.82 15.88
CA ARG A 69 15.47 6.21 16.35
C ARG A 69 15.30 7.19 15.19
N ASN A 70 15.98 6.97 14.08
CA ASN A 70 16.10 7.95 13.00
C ASN A 70 15.07 7.77 11.89
N VAL A 71 14.61 6.55 11.63
CA VAL A 71 13.61 6.27 10.59
C VAL A 71 12.21 6.37 11.19
N ARG A 72 11.65 7.59 11.13
CA ARG A 72 10.32 7.92 11.63
C ARG A 72 9.48 8.65 10.57
N PRO A 73 8.90 7.89 9.62
CA PRO A 73 8.04 8.46 8.61
C PRO A 73 6.86 9.20 9.24
N LEU A 74 6.48 10.32 8.63
CA LEU A 74 5.20 10.97 8.97
C LEU A 74 4.05 10.04 8.58
N PRO A 75 2.91 10.06 9.30
CA PRO A 75 1.75 9.22 8.97
C PRO A 75 1.18 9.40 7.56
N ILE A 76 1.54 10.48 6.87
CA ILE A 76 1.14 10.82 5.50
C ILE A 76 2.25 10.59 4.46
N ALA A 77 3.42 10.09 4.90
CA ALA A 77 4.53 9.82 4.02
C ALA A 77 4.20 8.67 3.06
N ASP A 78 4.76 8.75 1.85
CA ASP A 78 4.69 7.64 0.91
C ASP A 78 5.39 6.40 1.50
N PRO A 79 4.89 5.19 1.21
CA PRO A 79 5.52 3.96 1.66
C PRO A 79 6.99 3.90 1.24
N ILE A 80 7.86 3.48 2.16
CA ILE A 80 9.26 3.18 1.86
C ILE A 80 9.28 2.03 0.86
N ARG A 81 10.04 2.21 -0.22
CA ARG A 81 10.09 1.25 -1.33
C ARG A 81 10.56 -0.12 -0.84
N PHE A 82 9.95 -1.17 -1.40
CA PHE A 82 10.23 -2.58 -1.13
C PHE A 82 9.97 -3.08 0.31
N LEU A 83 9.48 -2.24 1.22
CA LEU A 83 8.94 -2.73 2.49
C LEU A 83 7.49 -3.17 2.31
N ASP A 84 7.10 -4.24 2.99
CA ASP A 84 5.73 -4.74 2.97
C ASP A 84 4.75 -3.70 3.51
N VAL A 85 3.68 -3.44 2.75
CA VAL A 85 2.57 -2.58 3.17
C VAL A 85 1.44 -3.47 3.67
N PHE A 86 1.01 -3.22 4.89
CA PHE A 86 -0.12 -3.89 5.52
C PHE A 86 -1.32 -2.94 5.59
N HIS A 87 -2.51 -3.44 5.30
CA HIS A 87 -3.74 -2.65 5.27
C HIS A 87 -4.69 -2.92 6.45
N ASP A 88 -4.27 -3.78 7.38
CA ASP A 88 -5.01 -4.19 8.58
C ASP A 88 -4.47 -3.54 9.87
N GLY A 89 -3.73 -2.43 9.73
CA GLY A 89 -3.14 -1.72 10.86
C GLY A 89 -4.18 -1.15 11.83
N ILE A 90 -3.77 -1.03 13.09
CA ILE A 90 -4.51 -0.45 14.20
C ILE A 90 -3.63 0.61 14.85
N CYS A 91 -4.05 1.87 14.79
CA CYS A 91 -3.37 3.03 15.37
C CYS A 91 -4.02 3.43 16.69
N CYS A 92 -3.24 3.60 17.76
CA CYS A 92 -3.70 4.22 19.00
C CYS A 92 -3.93 5.72 18.78
N LEU A 93 -5.07 6.25 19.23
CA LEU A 93 -5.39 7.69 19.15
C LEU A 93 -5.06 8.46 20.43
N LEU A 94 -4.67 7.76 21.51
CA LEU A 94 -4.29 8.38 22.79
C LEU A 94 -2.80 8.72 22.88
N CYS A 95 -1.98 8.24 21.95
CA CYS A 95 -0.57 8.63 21.85
C CYS A 95 -0.45 10.06 21.31
N GLN A 96 0.35 10.90 21.99
CA GLN A 96 0.40 12.34 21.75
C GLN A 96 1.14 12.75 20.46
N ASP A 97 2.18 12.01 20.08
CA ASP A 97 3.00 12.34 18.90
C ASP A 97 2.58 11.49 17.70
N ASP A 98 2.12 12.16 16.63
CA ASP A 98 1.72 11.58 15.36
C ASP A 98 2.80 10.70 14.71
N ARG A 99 4.08 11.08 14.82
CA ARG A 99 5.21 10.29 14.28
C ARG A 99 5.47 9.02 15.09
N ASP A 100 5.18 9.07 16.38
CA ASP A 100 5.48 8.01 17.34
C ASP A 100 4.24 7.25 17.81
N ARG A 101 3.05 7.54 17.24
CA ARG A 101 1.81 6.85 17.59
C ARG A 101 2.02 5.36 17.51
N TYR A 102 1.56 4.67 18.54
CA TYR A 102 1.64 3.23 18.58
C TYR A 102 0.75 2.63 17.48
N VAL A 103 1.37 1.84 16.59
CA VAL A 103 0.70 1.08 15.55
C VAL A 103 1.02 -0.40 15.73
N CYS A 104 0.01 -1.23 15.57
CA CYS A 104 0.16 -2.68 15.54
C CYS A 104 -0.85 -3.27 14.56
N ARG A 105 -0.79 -4.58 14.34
CA ARG A 105 -1.77 -5.32 13.50
C ARG A 105 -2.63 -6.29 14.31
N GLY A 106 -2.28 -6.51 15.58
CA GLY A 106 -2.88 -7.52 16.44
C GLY A 106 -3.81 -6.90 17.47
N ARG A 107 -4.99 -7.50 17.65
CA ARG A 107 -5.96 -7.08 18.67
C ARG A 107 -5.38 -7.12 20.08
N THR A 108 -4.75 -8.22 20.46
CA THR A 108 -4.15 -8.37 21.80
C THR A 108 -3.08 -7.32 22.04
N ALA A 109 -2.30 -6.96 21.02
CA ALA A 109 -1.24 -5.95 21.15
C ALA A 109 -1.79 -4.55 21.44
N ILE A 110 -2.85 -4.12 20.75
CA ILE A 110 -3.46 -2.81 21.03
C ILE A 110 -4.17 -2.79 22.39
N GLU A 111 -4.84 -3.88 22.77
CA GLU A 111 -5.50 -3.98 24.08
C GLU A 111 -4.47 -3.89 25.21
N ASP A 112 -3.36 -4.62 25.09
CA ASP A 112 -2.23 -4.54 26.01
C ASP A 112 -1.61 -3.15 26.09
N HIS A 113 -1.43 -2.49 24.94
CA HIS A 113 -0.89 -1.13 24.88
C HIS A 113 -1.81 -0.13 25.58
N LEU A 114 -3.11 -0.15 25.30
CA LEU A 114 -4.09 0.73 25.93
C LEU A 114 -4.11 0.53 27.46
N LYS A 115 -4.02 -0.71 27.92
CA LYS A 115 -3.95 -1.04 29.34
C LYS A 115 -2.66 -0.55 30.00
N LYS A 116 -1.49 -0.82 29.39
CA LYS A 116 -0.17 -0.56 29.99
C LYS A 116 0.27 0.90 29.91
N VAL A 117 -0.01 1.56 28.78
CA VAL A 117 0.49 2.91 28.47
C VAL A 117 -0.54 3.97 28.84
N HIS A 118 -1.81 3.70 28.60
CA HIS A 118 -2.89 4.67 28.81
C HIS A 118 -3.78 4.36 30.01
N ASN A 119 -3.48 3.30 30.78
CA ASN A 119 -4.27 2.82 31.92
C ASN A 119 -5.77 2.67 31.59
N GLN A 120 -6.09 2.35 30.33
CA GLN A 120 -7.47 2.24 29.89
C GLN A 120 -8.10 0.95 30.43
N PRO A 121 -9.18 1.04 31.21
CA PRO A 121 -9.89 -0.13 31.69
C PRO A 121 -10.67 -0.74 30.53
N LEU A 122 -10.04 -1.67 29.83
CA LEU A 122 -10.74 -2.47 28.84
C LEU A 122 -11.70 -3.40 29.58
N ARG A 123 -13.01 -3.30 29.30
CA ARG A 123 -14.02 -4.16 29.92
C ARG A 123 -13.58 -5.62 29.81
N GLN A 124 -13.57 -6.31 30.95
CA GLN A 124 -13.22 -7.72 31.01
C GLN A 124 -14.15 -8.56 30.11
N PRO A 125 -13.72 -9.77 29.68
CA PRO A 125 -14.59 -10.72 28.99
C PRO A 125 -15.79 -11.07 29.89
N GLY A 126 -16.87 -10.32 29.77
CA GLY A 126 -18.13 -10.50 30.50
C GLY A 126 -19.28 -10.68 29.53
N ARG A 127 -20.46 -10.99 30.08
CA ARG A 127 -21.71 -11.16 29.33
C ARG A 127 -22.03 -9.87 28.57
N ARG A 128 -21.67 -9.82 27.28
CA ARG A 128 -21.97 -8.65 26.42
C ARG A 128 -23.47 -8.43 26.42
N ARG A 129 -23.90 -7.17 26.55
CA ARG A 129 -25.28 -6.82 26.21
C ARG A 129 -25.46 -7.11 24.72
N ARG A 130 -26.55 -7.79 24.37
CA ARG A 130 -26.88 -8.14 22.97
C ARG A 130 -26.88 -6.84 22.15
N GLY A 131 -25.93 -6.67 21.23
CA GLY A 131 -25.77 -5.47 20.40
C GLY A 131 -24.55 -4.58 20.68
N GLU A 132 -23.80 -4.77 21.78
CA GLU A 132 -22.55 -4.01 22.01
C GLU A 132 -21.43 -4.49 21.06
N ALA A 133 -20.92 -3.58 20.22
CA ALA A 133 -19.73 -3.81 19.42
C ALA A 133 -18.52 -3.95 20.36
N GLY A 134 -18.07 -5.18 20.61
CA GLY A 134 -16.84 -5.44 21.36
C GLY A 134 -15.63 -5.68 20.46
N GLY A 135 -14.44 -5.74 21.06
CA GLY A 135 -13.18 -5.88 20.33
C GLY A 135 -12.83 -4.60 19.56
N ILE A 136 -12.08 -4.73 18.46
CA ILE A 136 -11.56 -3.59 17.69
C ILE A 136 -12.66 -2.62 17.22
N LYS A 137 -13.82 -3.14 16.81
CA LYS A 137 -14.97 -2.30 16.42
C LYS A 137 -15.44 -1.41 17.57
N GLY A 138 -15.50 -1.97 18.78
CA GLY A 138 -15.83 -1.20 19.99
C GLY A 138 -14.80 -0.13 20.28
N LEU A 139 -13.51 -0.48 20.25
CA LEU A 139 -12.41 0.48 20.48
C LEU A 139 -12.43 1.64 19.46
N THR A 140 -12.83 1.35 18.22
CA THR A 140 -12.94 2.36 17.16
C THR A 140 -14.15 3.26 17.40
N GLN A 141 -15.30 2.68 17.77
CA GLN A 141 -16.54 3.42 18.05
C GLN A 141 -16.38 4.38 19.23
N VAL A 142 -15.60 4.01 20.25
CA VAL A 142 -15.30 4.89 21.40
C VAL A 142 -14.12 5.83 21.16
N GLY A 143 -13.57 5.87 19.93
CA GLY A 143 -12.50 6.80 19.55
C GLY A 143 -11.13 6.52 20.17
N LEU A 144 -10.88 5.31 20.69
CA LEU A 144 -9.58 4.94 21.27
C LEU A 144 -8.55 4.58 20.21
N VAL A 145 -9.01 4.03 19.07
CA VAL A 145 -8.15 3.55 17.99
C VAL A 145 -8.71 3.94 16.63
N ARG A 146 -7.83 4.01 15.63
CA ARG A 146 -8.18 4.12 14.21
C ARG A 146 -7.76 2.86 13.47
N THR A 147 -8.69 2.27 12.73
CA THR A 147 -8.48 1.06 11.92
C THR A 147 -9.57 0.97 10.84
N PRO A 148 -9.28 0.40 9.65
CA PRO A 148 -7.95 0.03 9.17
C PRO A 148 -7.06 1.25 8.92
N VAL A 149 -5.75 1.08 9.11
CA VAL A 149 -4.72 2.01 8.61
C VAL A 149 -3.69 1.26 7.79
N ALA A 150 -3.18 1.87 6.73
CA ALA A 150 -2.03 1.35 6.01
C ALA A 150 -0.76 1.57 6.86
N CYS A 151 0.05 0.53 7.04
CA CYS A 151 1.29 0.61 7.82
C CYS A 151 2.40 -0.26 7.24
N GLN A 152 3.64 0.09 7.54
CA GLN A 152 4.84 -0.69 7.23
C GLN A 152 5.64 -0.95 8.51
N THR A 153 6.59 -1.87 8.44
CA THR A 153 7.60 -2.08 9.49
C THR A 153 8.98 -2.20 8.84
N LEU A 154 10.01 -1.72 9.53
CA LEU A 154 11.40 -1.90 9.11
C LEU A 154 11.88 -3.33 9.42
N PHE A 155 11.31 -3.93 10.46
CA PHE A 155 11.85 -5.11 11.12
C PHE A 155 10.74 -6.10 11.45
N HIS A 156 11.05 -7.40 11.43
CA HIS A 156 10.17 -8.44 11.98
C HIS A 156 10.61 -8.91 13.38
N GLY A 157 9.73 -9.60 14.09
CA GLY A 157 10.03 -10.15 15.42
C GLY A 157 9.98 -9.12 16.54
N THR A 158 10.90 -9.23 17.51
CA THR A 158 10.84 -8.46 18.77
C THR A 158 11.08 -6.96 18.61
N ARG A 159 11.80 -6.56 17.56
CA ARG A 159 12.05 -5.15 17.20
C ARG A 159 11.03 -4.61 16.19
N CYS A 160 9.95 -5.35 15.93
CA CYS A 160 8.91 -4.93 15.00
C CYS A 160 8.19 -3.68 15.53
N ARG A 161 8.28 -2.58 14.78
CA ARG A 161 7.59 -1.33 15.07
C ARG A 161 6.92 -0.87 13.79
N TYR A 162 5.59 -0.86 13.82
CA TYR A 162 4.81 -0.37 12.70
C TYR A 162 4.73 1.15 12.73
N PHE A 163 4.69 1.75 11.55
CA PHE A 163 4.41 3.17 11.35
C PHE A 163 3.39 3.33 10.22
N ILE A 164 2.60 4.40 10.30
CA ILE A 164 1.53 4.67 9.33
C ILE A 164 2.15 5.22 8.05
N VAL A 165 1.61 4.79 6.92
CA VAL A 165 1.98 5.31 5.60
C VAL A 165 0.73 5.71 4.84
N LYS A 166 0.91 6.53 3.80
CA LYS A 166 -0.17 6.87 2.88
C LYS A 166 -0.69 5.59 2.23
N ALA A 167 -1.98 5.33 2.38
CA ALA A 167 -2.65 4.34 1.56
C ALA A 167 -2.62 4.87 0.12
N ARG A 168 -1.90 4.18 -0.78
CA ARG A 168 -2.10 4.42 -2.20
C ARG A 168 -3.56 4.10 -2.48
N LYS A 169 -4.35 5.10 -2.87
CA LYS A 169 -5.60 4.82 -3.56
C LYS A 169 -5.18 4.04 -4.79
N VAL A 170 -5.63 2.80 -4.93
CA VAL A 170 -5.55 2.11 -6.22
C VAL A 170 -6.54 2.85 -7.11
N HIS A 171 -6.11 4.00 -7.63
CA HIS A 171 -6.68 4.59 -8.81
C HIS A 171 -5.84 4.03 -9.95
N GLU A 172 -6.51 3.45 -10.95
CA GLU A 172 -5.94 3.14 -12.24
C GLU A 172 -5.29 4.42 -12.80
N GLU A 173 -3.98 4.55 -12.64
CA GLU A 173 -3.19 5.53 -13.37
C GLU A 173 -2.93 4.93 -14.76
N ILE A 174 -3.84 5.20 -15.71
CA ILE A 174 -3.43 5.29 -17.10
C ILE A 174 -2.61 6.58 -17.19
N GLU A 175 -1.39 6.39 -17.64
CA GLU A 175 -0.29 7.33 -17.82
C GLU A 175 -0.74 8.74 -18.28
N GLU A 176 -0.43 9.75 -17.48
CA GLU A 176 -0.12 11.08 -18.01
C GLU A 176 1.34 11.40 -17.68
N SER A 177 2.18 11.22 -18.71
CA SER A 177 3.56 11.69 -18.68
C SER A 177 3.59 13.22 -18.80
N PRO A 178 4.49 13.92 -18.08
CA PRO A 178 4.64 15.36 -18.19
C PRO A 178 5.56 15.69 -19.36
N SER A 179 5.05 16.42 -20.35
CA SER A 179 5.88 17.05 -21.38
C SER A 179 5.82 18.56 -21.23
N GLY A 180 6.99 19.16 -21.07
CA GLY A 180 7.17 20.52 -20.56
C GLY A 180 7.17 21.65 -21.58
N SER A 181 7.32 22.84 -20.99
CA SER A 181 7.78 24.13 -21.50
C SER A 181 6.84 24.98 -22.36
N ASP A 182 6.20 25.93 -21.67
CA ASP A 182 6.37 27.39 -21.78
C ASP A 182 6.35 28.07 -23.16
N ALA A 183 5.27 28.84 -23.38
CA ALA A 183 5.34 30.14 -24.04
C ALA A 183 4.19 31.07 -23.57
N GLY A 184 4.53 32.01 -22.69
CA GLY A 184 4.19 33.44 -22.87
C GLY A 184 2.79 33.96 -22.50
N SER A 185 2.85 35.03 -21.68
CA SER A 185 1.99 36.24 -21.65
C SER A 185 0.66 36.23 -20.89
N ASP A 186 0.75 36.77 -19.67
CA ASP A 186 0.12 38.00 -19.15
C ASP A 186 -1.40 38.28 -19.23
N ALA A 187 -1.87 38.68 -18.04
CA ALA A 187 -2.88 39.69 -17.74
C ALA A 187 -4.37 39.28 -17.58
N THR A 188 -4.79 39.41 -16.30
CA THR A 188 -6.02 40.04 -15.79
C THR A 188 -7.39 39.36 -15.94
N ASN A 189 -7.92 38.98 -14.76
CA ASN A 189 -9.28 39.24 -14.25
C ASN A 189 -10.44 39.25 -15.25
N MET A 190 -11.32 38.26 -15.11
CA MET A 190 -12.76 38.38 -14.78
C MET A 190 -13.36 36.98 -15.04
N GLY A 191 -13.86 36.32 -14.00
CA GLY A 191 -14.50 35.03 -14.17
C GLY A 191 -15.83 35.14 -14.93
N PRO A 192 -16.19 34.14 -15.74
CA PRO A 192 -17.57 33.76 -15.94
C PRO A 192 -17.85 32.45 -15.20
N ALA A 193 -19.02 32.38 -14.57
CA ALA A 193 -19.54 31.18 -13.95
C ALA A 193 -19.57 30.03 -14.98
N PHE A 194 -18.80 28.97 -14.73
CA PHE A 194 -18.96 27.70 -15.42
C PHE A 194 -20.28 27.08 -14.95
N THR A 195 -21.37 27.33 -15.68
CA THR A 195 -22.52 26.43 -15.68
C THR A 195 -22.03 25.08 -16.20
N GLN A 196 -21.91 24.10 -15.30
CA GLN A 196 -21.71 22.71 -15.70
C GLN A 196 -22.84 22.31 -16.65
N PRO A 197 -22.54 21.72 -17.82
CA PRO A 197 -23.57 21.11 -18.64
C PRO A 197 -24.23 20.01 -17.81
N ARG A 198 -25.56 20.04 -17.75
CA ARG A 198 -26.31 19.01 -17.04
C ARG A 198 -26.02 17.66 -17.71
N LEU A 199 -25.95 16.59 -16.92
CA LEU A 199 -25.67 15.24 -17.40
C LEU A 199 -26.55 14.84 -18.59
N GLU A 200 -27.78 15.35 -18.63
CA GLU A 200 -28.70 15.14 -19.74
C GLU A 200 -28.16 15.69 -21.09
N ASP A 201 -27.45 16.82 -21.10
CA ASP A 201 -26.90 17.43 -22.32
C ASP A 201 -25.69 16.64 -22.85
N ILE A 202 -24.88 16.05 -21.95
CA ILE A 202 -23.74 15.19 -22.31
C ILE A 202 -24.22 13.86 -22.89
N ILE A 203 -25.27 13.28 -22.30
CA ILE A 203 -25.88 12.03 -22.77
C ILE A 203 -26.51 12.25 -24.16
N ASN A 204 -27.23 13.35 -24.37
CA ASN A 204 -27.82 13.67 -25.68
C ASN A 204 -26.75 13.89 -26.76
N LEU A 205 -25.61 14.49 -26.41
CA LEU A 205 -24.50 14.68 -27.34
C LEU A 205 -23.81 13.35 -27.69
N GLN A 206 -23.65 12.44 -26.72
CA GLN A 206 -23.09 11.11 -26.96
C GLN A 206 -24.01 10.23 -27.81
N LEU A 207 -25.33 10.31 -27.59
CA LEU A 207 -26.31 9.59 -28.42
C LEU A 207 -26.32 10.10 -29.87
N ALA A 208 -26.25 11.42 -30.08
CA ALA A 208 -26.18 12.01 -31.42
C ALA A 208 -24.87 11.69 -32.16
N GLN A 209 -23.75 11.51 -31.42
CA GLN A 209 -22.48 11.05 -32.00
C GLN A 209 -22.55 9.57 -32.40
N GLN A 210 -23.18 8.72 -31.59
CA GLN A 210 -23.32 7.30 -31.87
C GLN A 210 -24.24 7.00 -33.07
N GLU A 211 -25.29 7.80 -33.29
CA GLU A 211 -26.17 7.67 -34.47
C GLU A 211 -25.46 8.06 -35.79
N ASN A 212 -24.54 9.03 -35.73
CA ASN A 212 -23.72 9.42 -36.88
C ASN A 212 -22.63 8.39 -37.22
N GLU A 213 -22.04 7.73 -36.22
CA GLU A 213 -21.06 6.66 -36.42
C GLU A 213 -21.70 5.38 -36.96
N ASN A 214 -22.89 5.00 -36.48
CA ASN A 214 -23.62 3.83 -36.98
C ASN A 214 -24.12 3.98 -38.41
N SER A 215 -24.37 5.21 -38.87
CA SER A 215 -24.69 5.51 -40.28
C SER A 215 -23.46 5.45 -41.19
N ALA A 216 -22.25 5.64 -40.65
CA ALA A 216 -20.99 5.60 -41.40
C ALA A 216 -20.39 4.18 -41.55
N ILE A 217 -20.77 3.22 -40.70
CA ILE A 217 -20.25 1.84 -40.70
C ILE A 217 -21.05 0.90 -41.65
N SER A 218 -22.20 1.34 -42.16
CA SER A 218 -23.06 0.51 -43.04
C SER A 218 -22.52 0.28 -44.47
N ASN A 219 -21.35 0.84 -44.84
CA ASN A 219 -20.83 0.78 -46.21
C ASN A 219 -19.44 0.16 -46.37
N GLN A 220 -18.98 -0.73 -45.48
CA GLN A 220 -17.78 -1.54 -45.74
C GLN A 220 -17.92 -2.99 -45.23
N THR A 221 -18.37 -3.86 -46.13
CA THR A 221 -17.88 -5.24 -46.37
C THR A 221 -17.25 -6.00 -45.20
N GLY A 222 -18.08 -6.88 -44.61
CA GLY A 222 -17.82 -8.30 -44.39
C GLY A 222 -16.43 -8.76 -43.94
N PHE A 223 -16.26 -8.99 -42.64
CA PHE A 223 -15.31 -9.97 -42.12
C PHE A 223 -15.93 -10.82 -41.01
N ASN A 224 -15.73 -12.13 -41.18
CA ASN A 224 -16.26 -13.26 -40.42
C ASN A 224 -15.76 -13.24 -38.96
N ILE A 225 -16.67 -13.19 -37.99
CA ILE A 225 -16.38 -13.47 -36.58
C ILE A 225 -16.58 -14.97 -36.36
N SER A 226 -15.48 -15.74 -36.39
CA SER A 226 -15.50 -17.14 -36.00
C SER A 226 -14.12 -17.59 -35.54
N PHE A 227 -13.69 -17.17 -34.35
CA PHE A 227 -12.69 -17.90 -33.55
C PHE A 227 -12.84 -17.57 -32.06
N LEU A 228 -13.96 -17.99 -31.45
CA LEU A 228 -14.00 -18.25 -30.02
C LEU A 228 -13.54 -19.69 -29.79
N SER A 229 -12.25 -19.83 -29.44
CA SER A 229 -11.72 -21.08 -28.91
C SER A 229 -12.28 -21.29 -27.51
N SER A 230 -13.26 -22.18 -27.41
CA SER A 230 -13.86 -22.66 -26.16
C SER A 230 -12.88 -23.56 -25.40
N ASP A 231 -11.94 -23.00 -24.62
CA ASP A 231 -11.18 -23.76 -23.63
C ASP A 231 -11.94 -23.76 -22.27
N PRO A 232 -12.40 -24.91 -21.76
CA PRO A 232 -13.16 -24.98 -20.50
C PRO A 232 -12.35 -24.63 -19.26
N ARG A 233 -11.02 -24.44 -19.37
CA ARG A 233 -10.13 -24.22 -18.22
C ARG A 233 -9.95 -22.75 -17.81
N HIS A 234 -10.58 -21.83 -18.52
CA HIS A 234 -10.56 -20.38 -18.23
C HIS A 234 -11.93 -19.81 -17.83
N GLN A 235 -12.78 -20.59 -17.14
CA GLN A 235 -13.93 -20.02 -16.43
C GLN A 235 -13.52 -19.56 -15.02
N SER A 236 -13.52 -18.25 -14.84
CA SER A 236 -13.36 -17.57 -13.55
C SER A 236 -14.38 -18.11 -12.53
N GLN A 237 -13.88 -18.54 -11.36
CA GLN A 237 -14.64 -19.14 -10.26
C GLN A 237 -15.66 -18.19 -9.58
N TRP A 238 -15.84 -16.98 -10.10
CA TRP A 238 -16.75 -15.95 -9.57
C TRP A 238 -18.18 -16.01 -10.14
N LEU A 239 -18.48 -16.90 -11.07
CA LEU A 239 -19.81 -17.04 -11.70
C LEU A 239 -20.60 -18.29 -11.26
N ARG A 240 -20.30 -18.87 -10.09
CA ARG A 240 -21.07 -20.02 -9.56
C ARG A 240 -21.71 -19.75 -8.20
N VAL A 241 -22.41 -18.64 -8.03
CA VAL A 241 -23.42 -18.51 -6.97
C VAL A 241 -24.51 -17.55 -7.43
N THR A 242 -25.50 -18.05 -8.17
CA THR A 242 -26.90 -17.58 -8.13
C THR A 242 -27.77 -18.57 -8.91
N GLU A 243 -27.98 -19.76 -8.35
CA GLU A 243 -29.16 -20.56 -8.72
C GLU A 243 -30.09 -20.54 -7.50
N TRP A 244 -31.17 -19.79 -7.62
CA TRP A 244 -32.32 -19.88 -6.73
C TRP A 244 -33.24 -21.00 -7.26
N PRO A 245 -33.83 -21.84 -6.38
CA PRO A 245 -34.72 -22.90 -6.82
C PRO A 245 -36.03 -22.31 -7.33
N ALA A 246 -36.44 -22.75 -8.51
CA ALA A 246 -37.78 -22.53 -9.04
C ALA A 246 -38.65 -23.75 -8.74
N SER A 247 -39.81 -23.47 -8.14
CA SER A 247 -40.99 -24.33 -7.91
C SER A 247 -40.94 -25.29 -6.73
#